data_AF-A0A5A9ZF47-F1
#
_entry.id   AF-A0A5A9ZF47-F1
#
_cell.length_a   1.000
_cell.length_b   1.000
_cell.length_c   1.000
_cell.angle_alpha   90.00
_cell.angle_beta   90.00
_cell.angle_gamma   90.00
#
_symmetry.space_group_name_H-M   'P 1'
#
loop_
_entity.id
_entity.type
_entity.pdbx_description
1 polymer ?
#
loop_
_entity_poly.entity_id
_entity_poly.type
_entity_poly.pdbx_seq_one_letter_code
_entity_poly.pdbx_strand_id
1 'polypeptide(L)' 'MKKILMVIAVLPILSCSSNPNSEPKYGDSGLPSNCRSYIQVSVDAWRAGEYETEETMNAIERNCGMYGNLWDE' A
#
# COMPACT_ATOMS: atom_id res chain seq x y z
N MET A 1 -8.64 36.84 -38.34
CA MET A 1 -8.64 35.36 -38.23
C MET A 1 -8.19 35.00 -36.83
N LYS A 2 -9.13 34.41 -36.09
CA LYS A 2 -9.13 34.20 -34.65
C LYS A 2 -8.48 32.85 -34.37
N LYS A 3 -7.15 32.78 -34.27
CA LYS A 3 -6.43 31.55 -33.91
C LYS A 3 -5.22 31.96 -33.09
N ILE A 4 -4.85 31.14 -32.12
CA ILE A 4 -3.81 31.38 -31.11
C ILE A 4 -4.35 32.12 -29.87
N LEU A 5 -5.43 31.60 -29.32
CA LEU A 5 -5.63 31.61 -27.87
C LEU A 5 -5.92 30.17 -27.47
N MET A 6 -5.40 29.75 -26.31
CA MET A 6 -5.31 28.39 -25.78
C MET A 6 -4.05 27.61 -26.21
N VAL A 7 -2.89 28.07 -25.72
CA VAL A 7 -1.91 27.11 -25.20
C VAL A 7 -2.56 26.53 -23.94
N ILE A 8 -3.16 25.38 -24.17
CA ILE A 8 -3.89 24.53 -23.25
C ILE A 8 -3.03 24.27 -22.01
N ALA A 9 -3.46 24.85 -20.89
CA ALA A 9 -3.02 24.56 -19.54
C ALA A 9 -3.52 23.15 -19.11
N VAL A 10 -3.01 22.09 -19.77
CA VAL A 10 -3.37 20.70 -19.45
C VAL A 10 -2.11 19.85 -19.42
N LEU A 11 -1.23 20.11 -18.45
CA LEU A 11 -0.32 19.10 -17.95
C LEU A 11 -0.13 19.34 -16.44
N PRO A 12 -1.11 18.86 -15.64
CA PRO A 12 -0.71 17.95 -14.57
C PRO A 12 -1.76 16.85 -14.38
N ILE A 13 -1.97 15.97 -15.37
CA ILE A 13 -2.82 14.77 -15.18
C ILE A 13 -2.03 13.46 -15.39
N LEU A 14 -0.70 13.49 -15.26
CA LEU A 14 0.14 12.30 -15.37
C LEU A 14 0.76 11.85 -14.05
N SER A 15 0.31 12.37 -12.90
CA SER A 15 0.57 11.68 -11.64
C SER A 15 -0.51 10.61 -11.42
N CYS A 16 -0.51 9.59 -12.26
CA CYS A 16 -1.01 8.28 -11.85
C CYS A 16 -0.01 7.72 -10.85
N SER A 17 0.01 8.23 -9.60
CA SER A 17 0.60 7.45 -8.53
C SER A 17 -0.34 6.27 -8.32
N SER A 18 0.00 5.12 -8.89
CA SER A 18 -0.67 3.87 -8.55
C SER A 18 -0.31 3.60 -7.10
N ASN A 19 -1.13 4.09 -6.16
CA ASN A 19 -0.97 3.80 -4.75
C ASN A 19 -0.96 2.27 -4.61
N PRO A 20 0.18 1.63 -4.31
CA PRO A 20 0.26 0.18 -4.28
C PRO A 20 -0.62 -0.41 -3.18
N ASN A 21 -1.02 0.42 -2.21
CA ASN A 21 -1.89 0.12 -1.07
C ASN A 21 -3.35 0.60 -1.27
N SER A 22 -3.83 0.83 -2.49
CA SER A 22 -5.21 1.27 -2.75
C SER A 22 -6.26 0.21 -2.39
N GLU A 23 -5.90 -1.07 -2.52
CA GLU A 23 -6.72 -2.25 -2.23
C GLU A 23 -5.82 -3.37 -1.67
N PRO A 24 -6.35 -4.36 -0.93
CA PRO A 24 -5.54 -5.51 -0.50
C PRO A 24 -5.02 -6.28 -1.72
N LYS A 25 -3.76 -6.71 -1.70
CA LYS A 25 -3.15 -7.52 -2.76
C LYS A 25 -2.43 -8.72 -2.17
N TYR A 26 -2.47 -9.83 -2.87
CA TYR A 26 -1.83 -11.08 -2.45
C TYR A 26 -0.97 -11.60 -3.60
N GLY A 27 0.17 -12.20 -3.28
CA GLY A 27 1.04 -12.88 -4.24
C GLY A 27 0.49 -14.24 -4.67
N ASP A 28 1.19 -14.92 -5.56
CA ASP A 28 0.80 -16.25 -6.05
C ASP A 28 0.77 -17.31 -4.93
N SER A 29 1.53 -17.09 -3.86
CA SER A 29 1.53 -17.92 -2.66
C SER A 29 0.26 -17.75 -1.81
N GLY A 30 -0.52 -16.70 -2.05
CA GLY A 30 -1.60 -16.23 -1.19
C GLY A 30 -1.16 -15.34 -0.03
N LEU A 31 0.14 -15.01 0.07
CA LEU A 31 0.66 -14.12 1.11
C LEU A 31 0.44 -12.64 0.77
N PRO A 32 0.33 -11.74 1.77
CA PRO A 32 0.19 -10.31 1.55
C PRO A 32 1.33 -9.72 0.72
N SER A 33 1.01 -9.06 -0.40
CA SER A 33 2.00 -8.41 -1.27
C SER A 33 1.95 -6.87 -1.20
N ASN A 34 1.11 -6.31 -0.34
CA ASN A 34 1.17 -4.90 0.03
C ASN A 34 0.82 -4.65 1.50
N CYS A 35 1.08 -3.43 1.97
CA CYS A 35 0.82 -3.07 3.36
C CYS A 35 -0.66 -3.06 3.73
N ARG A 36 -1.55 -2.81 2.77
CA ARG A 36 -3.00 -2.89 3.02
C ARG A 36 -3.43 -4.30 3.38
N SER A 37 -2.95 -5.32 2.67
CA SER A 37 -3.19 -6.74 3.02
C SER A 37 -2.43 -7.16 4.27
N TYR A 38 -1.18 -6.73 4.46
CA TYR A 38 -0.35 -7.17 5.58
C TYR A 38 -0.94 -6.70 6.92
N ILE A 39 -1.32 -5.41 7.01
CA ILE A 39 -1.97 -4.86 8.20
C ILE A 39 -3.25 -5.63 8.53
N GLN A 40 -4.08 -5.95 7.52
CA GLN A 40 -5.32 -6.67 7.75
C GLN A 40 -5.07 -8.07 8.34
N VAL A 41 -4.13 -8.82 7.76
CA VAL A 41 -3.73 -10.14 8.28
C VAL A 41 -3.18 -10.04 9.70
N SER A 42 -2.32 -9.06 9.99
CA SER A 42 -1.78 -8.84 11.33
C SER A 42 -2.87 -8.51 12.36
N VAL A 43 -3.83 -7.64 12.00
CA VAL A 43 -4.95 -7.27 12.88
C VAL A 43 -5.86 -8.46 13.15
N ASP A 44 -6.15 -9.27 12.14
CA ASP A 44 -7.04 -10.43 12.28
C ASP A 44 -6.39 -11.52 13.15
N ALA A 45 -5.11 -11.80 12.97
CA ALA A 45 -4.37 -12.74 13.81
C ALA A 45 -4.28 -12.25 15.28
N TRP A 46 -4.03 -10.96 15.50
CA TRP A 46 -4.08 -10.36 16.84
C TRP A 46 -5.47 -10.49 17.48
N ARG A 47 -6.54 -10.20 16.74
CA ARG A 47 -7.93 -10.37 17.23
C ARG A 47 -8.30 -11.82 17.53
N ALA A 48 -7.69 -12.77 16.81
CA ALA A 48 -7.82 -14.19 17.09
C ALA A 48 -7.02 -14.66 18.32
N GLY A 49 -6.18 -13.78 18.89
CA GLY A 49 -5.31 -14.11 20.02
C GLY A 49 -4.09 -14.96 19.63
N GLU A 50 -3.72 -14.98 18.35
CA GLU A 50 -2.55 -15.73 17.87
C GLU A 50 -1.23 -15.06 18.27
N TYR A 51 -1.24 -13.73 18.37
CA TYR A 51 -0.06 -12.93 18.68
C TYR A 51 -0.36 -11.84 19.71
N GLU A 52 0.66 -11.51 20.51
CA GLU A 52 0.61 -10.38 21.42
C GLU A 52 0.67 -9.05 20.68
N THR A 53 0.18 -7.99 21.32
CA THR A 53 0.16 -6.63 20.74
C THR A 53 1.56 -6.19 20.33
N GLU A 54 2.57 -6.37 21.20
CA GLU A 54 3.95 -5.95 20.91
C GLU A 54 4.56 -6.74 19.74
N GLU A 55 4.28 -8.04 19.64
CA GLU A 55 4.75 -8.85 18.51
C GLU A 55 4.12 -8.37 17.19
N THR A 56 2.81 -8.12 17.22
CA THR A 56 2.05 -7.61 16.08
C THR A 56 2.57 -6.24 15.62
N MET A 57 2.78 -5.31 16.55
CA MET A 57 3.28 -3.96 16.23
C MET A 57 4.71 -3.99 15.69
N ASN A 58 5.58 -4.82 16.28
CA ASN A 58 6.94 -5.01 15.77
C ASN A 58 6.95 -5.62 14.36
N ALA A 59 6.04 -6.56 14.07
CA ALA A 59 5.90 -7.13 12.74
C ALA A 59 5.41 -6.09 11.71
N ILE A 60 4.42 -5.27 12.09
CA ILE A 60 3.93 -4.16 11.26
C ILE A 60 5.04 -3.15 10.98
N GLU A 61 5.82 -2.73 11.98
CA GLU A 61 6.88 -1.74 11.77
C GLU A 61 7.98 -2.27 10.83
N ARG A 62 8.37 -3.55 10.96
CA ARG A 62 9.38 -4.16 10.08
C ARG A 62 8.96 -4.23 8.61
N ASN A 63 7.67 -4.37 8.33
CA ASN A 63 7.18 -4.58 6.96
C ASN A 63 6.55 -3.33 6.35
N CYS A 64 5.89 -2.50 7.17
CA CYS A 64 5.05 -1.38 6.74
C CYS A 64 5.32 -0.07 7.50
N GLY A 65 6.30 -0.07 8.41
CA GLY A 65 6.79 1.15 9.04
C GLY A 65 7.47 2.08 8.05
N MET A 66 7.95 3.22 8.53
CA MET A 66 8.57 4.26 7.70
C MET A 66 9.76 3.75 6.85
N TYR A 67 10.46 2.72 7.35
CA TYR A 67 11.56 2.03 6.67
C TYR A 67 11.28 0.55 6.43
N GLY A 68 10.01 0.15 6.56
CA GLY A 68 9.59 -1.22 6.34
C GLY A 68 9.75 -1.59 4.87
N ASN A 69 10.12 -2.85 4.63
CA ASN A 69 10.08 -3.45 3.31
C ASN A 69 9.27 -4.73 3.42
N LEU A 70 8.08 -4.71 2.83
CA LEU A 70 7.29 -5.92 2.69
C LEU A 70 7.97 -6.82 1.65
N TRP A 71 7.84 -8.13 1.82
CA TRP A 71 8.37 -9.13 0.92
C TRP A 71 7.80 -8.89 -0.48
N ASP A 72 8.69 -8.67 -1.46
CA ASP A 72 8.32 -8.64 -2.86
C ASP A 72 8.18 -10.10 -3.33
N GLU A 73 6.94 -10.56 -3.47
CA GLU A 73 6.58 -11.81 -4.14
C GLU A 73 6.14 -11.57 -5.58
#